data_AF-A0A7V4PPD2-F1
#
_entry.id   AF-A0A7V4PPD2-F1
#
_cell.length_a   1.000
_cell.length_b   1.000
_cell.length_c   1.000
_cell.angle_alpha   90.00
_cell.angle_beta   90.00
_cell.angle_gamma   90.00
#
_symmetry.space_group_name_H-M   'P 1'
#
loop_
_entity.id
_entity.type
_entity.pdbx_description
1 polymer ?
#
loop_
_entity_poly.entity_id
_entity_poly.type
_entity_poly.pdbx_seq_one_letter_code
_entity_poly.pdbx_strand_id
1 'polypeptide(L)' 'MPDKNAPIIPVATGAEAFLEQVRSLGVVRYVFANTGTDHGPIIEALARSAKEDPTDIQVIVAPHEMAAVSMAHGYYNV' A
#
# COMPACT_ATOMS: atom_id res chain seq x y z
N MET A 1 -9.07 -15.09 -13.71
CA MET A 1 -9.24 -14.13 -14.82
C MET A 1 -9.68 -12.82 -14.18
N PRO A 2 -9.00 -11.69 -14.43
CA PRO A 2 -9.46 -10.41 -13.89
C PRO A 2 -10.88 -10.12 -14.37
N ASP A 3 -11.69 -9.55 -13.49
CA ASP A 3 -13.05 -9.11 -13.83
C ASP A 3 -12.96 -8.10 -14.98
N LYS A 4 -13.63 -8.40 -16.11
CA LYS A 4 -13.64 -7.53 -17.29
C LYS A 4 -14.42 -6.23 -17.07
N ASN A 5 -15.18 -6.13 -15.99
CA ASN A 5 -15.93 -4.94 -15.60
C ASN A 5 -15.27 -4.15 -14.46
N ALA A 6 -14.03 -4.48 -14.08
CA ALA A 6 -13.31 -3.69 -13.11
C ALA A 6 -13.13 -2.24 -13.61
N PRO A 7 -13.31 -1.23 -12.73
CA PRO A 7 -13.12 0.17 -13.11
C PRO A 7 -11.68 0.41 -13.60
N ILE A 8 -11.54 1.13 -14.72
CA ILE A 8 -10.24 1.56 -15.21
C ILE A 8 -9.83 2.82 -14.44
N ILE A 9 -8.78 2.70 -13.63
CA ILE A 9 -8.26 3.81 -12.84
C ILE A 9 -7.03 4.38 -13.58
N PRO A 10 -7.05 5.67 -13.98
CA PRO A 10 -5.89 6.29 -14.61
C PRO A 10 -4.78 6.49 -13.57
N VAL A 11 -3.58 5.98 -13.87
CA VAL A 11 -2.38 6.08 -13.03
C VAL A 11 -1.21 6.58 -13.86
N ALA A 12 -0.35 7.41 -13.26
CA ALA A 12 0.81 7.99 -13.92
C ALA A 12 2.08 7.15 -13.76
N THR A 13 2.17 6.33 -12.70
CA THR A 13 3.35 5.51 -12.40
C THR A 13 3.00 4.07 -12.04
N GLY A 14 3.99 3.18 -12.12
CA GLY A 14 3.83 1.80 -11.65
C GLY A 14 3.56 1.68 -10.14
N ALA A 15 4.06 2.62 -9.34
CA ALA A 15 3.80 2.68 -7.90
C ALA A 15 2.33 3.02 -7.62
N GLU A 16 1.77 3.99 -8.35
CA GLU A 16 0.34 4.30 -8.29
C GLU A 16 -0.50 3.09 -8.74
N ALA A 17 -0.14 2.44 -9.86
CA ALA A 17 -0.81 1.23 -10.33
C ALA A 17 -0.83 0.12 -9.29
N PHE A 18 0.31 -0.11 -8.61
CA PHE A 18 0.43 -1.10 -7.55
C PHE A 18 -0.49 -0.77 -6.37
N LEU A 19 -0.49 0.48 -5.89
CA LEU A 19 -1.32 0.90 -4.78
C LEU A 19 -2.82 0.84 -5.13
N GLU A 20 -3.22 1.23 -6.33
CA GLU A 20 -4.61 1.07 -6.79
C GLU A 20 -5.04 -0.40 -6.80
N GLN A 21 -4.15 -1.30 -7.20
CA GLN A 21 -4.44 -2.73 -7.10
C GLN A 21 -4.59 -3.18 -5.64
N VAL A 22 -3.76 -2.70 -4.72
CA VAL A 22 -3.90 -2.98 -3.28
C VAL A 22 -5.22 -2.43 -2.73
N ARG A 23 -5.58 -1.19 -3.07
CA ARG A 23 -6.86 -0.56 -2.69
C ARG A 23 -8.06 -1.33 -3.21
N SER A 24 -7.98 -1.83 -4.45
CA SER A 24 -9.06 -2.62 -5.07
C SER A 24 -9.40 -3.90 -4.32
N LEU A 25 -8.50 -4.40 -3.47
CA LEU A 25 -8.78 -5.55 -2.59
C LEU A 25 -9.81 -5.20 -1.51
N GLY A 26 -9.99 -3.91 -1.18
CA GLY A 26 -11.00 -3.41 -0.23
C GLY A 26 -10.76 -3.77 1.24
N VAL A 27 -9.77 -4.62 1.53
CA VAL A 27 -9.51 -5.17 2.88
C VAL A 27 -8.18 -4.71 3.47
N VAL A 28 -7.26 -4.19 2.66
CA VAL A 28 -5.94 -3.78 3.14
C VAL A 28 -6.05 -2.40 3.80
N ARG A 29 -5.75 -2.34 5.09
CA ARG A 29 -5.77 -1.10 5.90
C ARG A 29 -4.38 -0.59 6.25
N TYR A 30 -3.43 -1.51 6.41
CA TYR A 30 -2.09 -1.20 6.89
C TYR A 30 -1.02 -1.79 5.97
N VAL A 31 0.04 -1.03 5.77
CA VAL A 31 1.29 -1.48 5.14
C VAL A 31 2.40 -1.35 6.18
N PHE A 32 2.98 -2.49 6.57
CA PHE A 32 4.14 -2.53 7.45
C PHE A 32 5.40 -2.52 6.58
N ALA A 33 6.27 -1.54 6.74
CA ALA A 33 7.39 -1.33 5.83
C ALA A 33 8.69 -1.00 6.56
N ASN A 34 9.76 -1.71 6.20
CA ASN A 34 11.12 -1.17 6.35
C ASN A 34 11.47 -0.50 5.01
N THR A 35 11.49 0.83 4.99
CA THR A 35 11.69 1.60 3.75
C THR A 35 13.16 1.95 3.54
N GLY A 36 13.67 1.63 2.35
CA GLY A 36 14.96 2.08 1.83
C GLY A 36 14.83 3.13 0.72
N THR A 37 15.96 3.57 0.17
CA THR A 37 16.02 4.57 -0.92
C THR A 37 15.36 4.11 -2.22
N ASP A 38 15.29 2.81 -2.43
CA ASP A 38 14.59 2.13 -3.52
C ASP A 38 13.06 2.25 -3.45
N HIS A 39 12.50 2.62 -2.31
CA HIS A 39 11.04 2.71 -2.09
C HIS A 39 10.44 4.09 -2.41
N GLY A 40 11.26 5.06 -2.87
CA GLY A 40 10.83 6.44 -3.17
C GLY A 40 9.52 6.54 -3.97
N PRO A 41 9.38 5.84 -5.10
CA PRO A 41 8.15 5.91 -5.91
C PRO A 41 6.86 5.51 -5.16
N ILE A 42 6.92 4.50 -4.29
CA ILE A 42 5.76 4.07 -3.48
C ILE A 42 5.46 5.10 -2.38
N ILE A 43 6.50 5.63 -1.73
CA ILE A 43 6.35 6.67 -0.70
C ILE A 43 5.71 7.93 -1.28
N GLU A 44 6.13 8.37 -2.45
CA GLU A 44 5.56 9.55 -3.13
C GLU A 44 4.09 9.33 -3.51
N ALA A 45 3.75 8.14 -4.00
CA ALA A 45 2.37 7.80 -4.34
C ALA A 45 1.46 7.74 -3.09
N LEU A 46 1.92 7.16 -1.98
CA LEU A 46 1.21 7.16 -0.70
C LEU A 46 1.07 8.57 -0.11
N ALA A 47 2.12 9.40 -0.21
CA ALA A 47 2.08 10.77 0.28
C ALA A 47 1.09 11.66 -0.50
N ARG A 48 0.85 11.34 -1.78
CA ARG A 48 -0.17 12.01 -2.60
C ARG A 48 -1.57 11.64 -2.13
N SER A 49 -1.86 10.35 -1.99
CA SER A 49 -3.19 9.88 -1.58
C SER A 49 -3.53 10.25 -0.14
N ALA A 50 -2.56 10.24 0.78
CA ALA A 50 -2.77 10.64 2.18
C ALA A 50 -3.20 12.11 2.33
N LYS A 51 -2.90 12.99 1.36
CA LYS A 51 -3.41 14.37 1.33
C LYS A 51 -4.87 14.47 0.92
N GLU A 52 -5.31 13.53 0.08
CA GLU A 52 -6.66 13.52 -0.51
C GLU A 52 -7.64 12.76 0.40
N ASP A 53 -7.19 11.64 0.97
CA ASP A 53 -7.95 10.80 1.89
C ASP A 53 -7.10 10.39 3.10
N PRO A 54 -7.30 11.02 4.27
CA PRO A 54 -6.63 10.66 5.52
C PRO A 54 -6.98 9.25 6.04
N THR A 55 -7.99 8.59 5.47
CA THR A 55 -8.43 7.23 5.83
C THR A 55 -7.96 6.14 4.87
N ASP A 56 -7.13 6.51 3.89
CA ASP A 56 -6.45 5.58 2.98
C ASP A 56 -5.48 4.64 3.74
N ILE A 57 -4.81 3.76 3.00
CA ILE A 57 -3.81 2.81 3.50
C ILE A 57 -2.80 3.52 4.43
N GLN A 58 -2.75 3.06 5.68
CA GLN A 58 -1.85 3.60 6.69
C GLN A 58 -0.51 2.86 6.68
N VAL A 59 0.58 3.60 6.61
CA VAL A 59 1.93 3.03 6.61
C VAL A 59 2.49 3.01 8.03
N ILE A 60 2.96 1.85 8.46
CA ILE A 60 3.64 1.66 9.75
C ILE A 60 5.09 1.29 9.46
N VAL A 61 6.01 2.19 9.80
CA VAL A 61 7.44 1.99 9.55
C VAL A 61 8.03 1.06 10.61
N ALA A 62 8.82 0.08 10.17
CA ALA A 62 9.53 -0.87 11.00
C ALA A 62 11.05 -0.75 10.81
N PRO A 63 11.86 -0.98 11.85
CA PRO A 63 13.33 -0.86 11.76
C PRO A 63 13.99 -2.02 10.99
N HIS A 64 13.30 -3.16 10.87
CA HIS A 64 13.81 -4.39 10.25
C HIS A 64 12.68 -5.09 9.48
N GLU A 65 13.03 -5.75 8.39
CA GLU A 65 12.11 -6.48 7.50
C GLU A 65 11.39 -7.59 8.27
N MET A 66 12.11 -8.33 9.11
CA MET A 66 11.52 -9.37 9.96
C MET A 66 10.49 -8.82 10.95
N ALA A 67 10.70 -7.59 11.45
CA ALA A 67 9.72 -6.93 12.31
C ALA A 67 8.47 -6.55 11.51
N ALA A 68 8.61 -5.97 10.31
CA ALA A 68 7.49 -5.65 9.43
C ALA A 68 6.63 -6.89 9.10
N VAL A 69 7.27 -7.99 8.70
CA VAL A 69 6.57 -9.24 8.38
C VAL A 69 5.88 -9.83 9.61
N SER A 70 6.54 -9.82 10.77
CA SER A 70 5.95 -10.34 12.01
C SER A 70 4.72 -9.52 12.44
N MET A 71 4.76 -8.19 12.30
CA MET A 71 3.60 -7.32 12.56
C MET A 71 2.44 -7.61 11.61
N ALA A 72 2.73 -7.74 10.30
CA ALA A 72 1.71 -8.08 9.31
C ALA A 72 1.05 -9.43 9.61
N HIS A 73 1.84 -10.43 9.96
CA HIS A 73 1.34 -11.76 10.35
C HIS A 73 0.51 -11.71 11.64
N GLY A 74 0.96 -10.95 12.64
CA GLY A 74 0.20 -10.74 13.87
C GLY A 74 -1.16 -10.09 13.61
N TYR A 75 -1.18 -9.02 12.82
CA TYR A 75 -2.42 -8.30 12.46
C TYR A 75 -3.42 -9.18 11.71
N TYR A 76 -2.94 -10.07 10.84
CA TYR A 76 -3.83 -10.97 10.10
C TYR A 76 -4.48 -12.05 10.99
N ASN A 77 -3.83 -12.47 12.07
CA ASN A 77 -4.29 -13.56 12.92
C ASN A 77 -5.22 -13.12 14.07
N VAL A 78 -5.61 -11.85 14.13
CA VAL A 78 -6.53 -11.27 15.14
C VAL A 78 -7.75 -10.64 14.49
#